data_AF-A0A7C8CH70-F1
#
_entry.id   AF-A0A7C8CH70-F1
#
_cell.length_a   1.000
_cell.length_b   1.000
_cell.length_c   1.000
_cell.angle_alpha   90.00
_cell.angle_beta   90.00
_cell.angle_gamma   90.00
#
_symmetry.space_group_name_H-M   'P 1'
#
loop_
_entity.id
_entity.type
_entity.pdbx_description
1 polymer ?
#
loop_
_entity_poly.entity_id
_entity_poly.type
_entity_poly.pdbx_seq_one_letter_code
_entity_poly.pdbx_strand_id
1 'polypeptide(L)'
;MIHHLLVLLAAAALIMTAPVAFAAAGDCNGDGVVDDADLEAIIAANSSVATGTSLEACDYDGDGAISLADANEHIAQSKQE
;
A
#
# COMPACT_ATOMS: atom_id res chain seq x y z
N MET A 1 -9.18 -4.59 -56.10
CA MET A 1 -8.83 -3.27 -55.52
C MET A 1 -10.10 -2.68 -54.93
N ILE A 2 -10.25 -2.70 -53.60
CA ILE A 2 -10.89 -1.69 -52.73
C ILE A 2 -10.61 -2.16 -51.28
N HIS A 3 -9.75 -1.39 -50.63
CA HIS A 3 -9.52 -1.14 -49.21
C HIS A 3 -10.11 -2.08 -48.13
N HIS A 4 -9.16 -2.63 -47.38
CA HIS A 4 -9.09 -2.74 -45.92
C HIS A 4 -10.29 -2.26 -45.08
N LEU A 5 -10.46 -2.98 -43.96
CA LEU A 5 -10.88 -2.50 -42.64
C LEU A 5 -12.29 -2.96 -42.20
N LEU A 6 -12.33 -4.00 -41.38
CA LEU A 6 -13.28 -4.02 -40.26
C LEU A 6 -12.57 -4.60 -39.03
N VAL A 7 -12.33 -3.69 -38.08
CA VAL A 7 -11.61 -3.86 -36.83
C VAL A 7 -12.37 -4.84 -35.93
N LEU A 8 -11.63 -5.83 -35.37
CA LEU A 8 -12.10 -6.66 -34.27
C LEU A 8 -12.46 -5.77 -33.08
N LEU A 9 -13.74 -5.70 -32.71
CA LEU A 9 -14.13 -5.24 -31.37
C LEU A 9 -13.88 -6.39 -30.38
N ALA A 10 -12.63 -6.48 -29.93
CA ALA A 10 -12.30 -7.25 -28.74
C ALA A 10 -12.91 -6.51 -27.54
N ALA A 11 -13.96 -7.09 -26.96
CA ALA A 11 -14.47 -6.71 -25.66
C ALA A 11 -13.41 -7.06 -24.60
N ALA A 12 -12.46 -6.16 -24.39
CA ALA A 12 -11.59 -6.20 -23.23
C ALA A 12 -12.38 -5.62 -22.06
N ALA A 13 -13.12 -6.49 -21.37
CA ALA A 13 -13.58 -6.21 -20.02
C ALA A 13 -12.32 -5.94 -19.18
N LEU A 14 -12.04 -4.66 -18.93
CA LEU A 14 -11.03 -4.21 -17.99
C LEU A 14 -11.56 -4.59 -16.61
N ILE A 15 -11.31 -5.83 -16.20
CA ILE A 15 -11.48 -6.24 -14.81
C ILE A 15 -10.39 -5.45 -14.07
N MET A 16 -10.75 -4.28 -13.54
CA MET A 16 -10.03 -3.70 -12.42
C MET A 16 -10.15 -4.70 -11.28
N THR A 17 -9.26 -5.70 -11.26
CA THR A 17 -8.94 -6.40 -10.04
C THR A 17 -8.28 -5.33 -9.17
N ALA A 18 -9.08 -4.62 -8.38
CA ALA A 18 -8.54 -3.93 -7.22
C ALA A 18 -7.71 -5.01 -6.50
N PRO A 19 -6.40 -4.80 -6.29
CA PRO A 19 -5.65 -5.72 -5.46
C PRO A 19 -6.43 -5.84 -4.17
N VAL A 20 -6.76 -7.07 -3.80
CA VAL A 20 -7.27 -7.34 -2.46
C VAL A 20 -6.11 -6.90 -1.58
N ALA A 21 -6.22 -5.73 -0.94
CA ALA A 21 -5.22 -5.20 -0.03
C ALA A 21 -5.12 -6.21 1.12
N PHE A 22 -4.23 -7.17 0.97
CA PHE A 22 -3.74 -7.92 2.09
C PHE A 22 -2.95 -6.89 2.86
N ALA A 23 -3.35 -6.61 4.11
CA ALA A 23 -2.54 -5.87 5.05
C ALA A 23 -1.22 -6.64 5.22
N ALA A 24 -0.28 -6.40 4.30
CA ALA A 24 1.06 -6.91 4.38
C ALA A 24 1.76 -6.11 5.49
N ALA A 25 2.66 -6.75 6.23
CA ALA A 25 3.49 -6.02 7.15
C ALA A 25 4.26 -4.95 6.36
N GLY A 26 4.01 -3.67 6.67
CA GLY A 26 4.57 -2.52 5.97
C GLY A 26 3.74 -1.88 4.86
N ASP A 27 2.56 -2.41 4.50
CA ASP A 27 1.59 -1.71 3.64
C ASP A 27 0.68 -0.84 4.52
N CYS A 28 1.18 0.36 4.83
CA CYS A 28 0.56 1.31 5.74
C CYS A 28 -0.50 2.16 5.08
N ASN A 29 -0.42 2.37 3.77
CA ASN A 29 -1.44 3.10 3.02
C ASN A 29 -2.58 2.18 2.52
N GLY A 30 -2.39 0.86 2.56
CA GLY A 30 -3.37 -0.15 2.18
C GLY A 30 -3.57 -0.29 0.66
N ASP A 31 -2.59 0.11 -0.15
CA ASP A 31 -2.65 0.07 -1.61
C ASP A 31 -2.16 -1.26 -2.22
N GLY A 32 -1.62 -2.15 -1.38
CA GLY A 32 -1.12 -3.46 -1.74
C GLY A 32 0.32 -3.49 -2.25
N VAL A 33 1.05 -2.37 -2.15
CA VAL A 33 2.47 -2.22 -2.46
C VAL A 33 3.18 -1.72 -1.22
N VAL A 34 4.35 -2.28 -0.90
CA VAL A 34 5.21 -1.74 0.16
C VAL A 34 6.25 -0.83 -0.48
N ASP A 35 6.09 0.49 -0.36
CA ASP A 35 6.97 1.50 -0.92
C ASP A 35 7.09 2.80 -0.07
N ASP A 36 7.72 3.84 -0.63
CA ASP A 36 7.95 5.10 0.09
C ASP A 36 6.63 5.80 0.51
N ALA A 37 5.50 5.50 -0.13
CA ALA A 37 4.19 6.02 0.25
C ALA A 37 3.70 5.46 1.59
N ASP A 38 4.16 4.28 2.00
CA ASP A 38 3.87 3.73 3.33
C ASP A 38 4.60 4.49 4.43
N LEU A 39 5.85 4.86 4.15
CA LEU A 39 6.60 5.74 5.04
C LEU A 39 5.91 7.11 5.16
N GLU A 40 5.41 7.67 4.05
CA GLU A 40 4.61 8.90 4.10
C GLU A 40 3.32 8.72 4.91
N ALA A 41 2.66 7.57 4.81
CA ALA A 41 1.45 7.27 5.59
C ALA A 41 1.73 7.21 7.10
N ILE A 42 2.85 6.59 7.52
CA ILE A 42 3.29 6.56 8.92
C ILE A 42 3.57 7.99 9.41
N ILE A 43 4.32 8.78 8.64
CA ILE A 43 4.66 10.17 8.99
C ILE A 43 3.39 11.03 9.08
N ALA A 44 2.45 10.87 8.14
CA ALA A 44 1.19 11.60 8.12
C ALA A 44 0.28 11.22 9.30
N ALA A 45 0.36 9.98 9.75
CA ALA A 45 -0.38 9.46 10.89
C ALA A 45 0.33 9.66 12.24
N ASN A 46 1.48 10.35 12.27
CA ASN A 46 2.24 10.57 13.51
C ASN A 46 1.36 11.10 14.66
N SER A 47 1.49 10.48 15.83
CA SER A 47 0.67 10.67 17.03
C SER A 47 -0.79 10.21 16.91
N SER A 48 -1.12 9.36 15.94
CA SER A 48 -2.41 8.67 15.86
C SER A 48 -2.38 7.38 16.67
N VAL A 49 -3.54 6.94 17.14
CA VAL A 49 -3.68 5.62 17.76
C VAL A 49 -3.58 4.57 16.67
N ALA A 50 -2.74 3.55 16.85
CA ALA A 50 -2.58 2.47 15.89
C ALA A 50 -3.71 1.44 15.98
N THR A 51 -4.12 1.10 17.20
CA THR A 51 -5.05 -0.01 17.49
C THR A 51 -6.42 0.20 16.85
N GLY A 52 -6.94 -0.81 16.13
CA GLY A 52 -8.26 -0.74 15.51
C GLY A 52 -8.33 0.18 14.29
N THR A 53 -7.19 0.61 13.76
CA THR A 53 -7.08 1.37 12.50
C THR A 53 -6.44 0.51 11.42
N SER A 54 -6.47 0.97 10.17
CA SER A 54 -5.74 0.32 9.07
C SER A 54 -4.21 0.37 9.26
N LEU A 55 -3.73 1.22 10.19
CA LEU A 55 -2.31 1.39 10.49
C LEU A 55 -1.83 0.48 11.62
N GLU A 56 -2.66 -0.42 12.15
CA GLU A 56 -2.24 -1.36 13.21
C GLU A 56 -1.08 -2.27 12.75
N ALA A 57 -0.98 -2.54 11.44
CA ALA A 57 0.15 -3.25 10.85
C ALA A 57 1.46 -2.43 10.79
N CYS A 58 1.40 -1.15 11.17
CA CYS A 58 2.46 -0.15 11.08
C CYS A 58 2.88 0.40 12.45
N ASP A 59 2.33 -0.17 13.53
CA ASP A 59 2.83 -0.05 14.89
C ASP A 59 3.96 -1.07 15.06
N TYR A 60 5.16 -0.66 14.66
CA TYR A 60 6.33 -1.52 14.60
C TYR A 60 6.91 -1.80 15.98
N ASP A 61 6.82 -0.83 16.90
CA ASP A 61 7.33 -0.98 18.27
C ASP A 61 6.28 -1.56 19.24
N GLY A 62 5.01 -1.60 18.82
CA GLY A 62 3.90 -2.19 19.55
C GLY A 62 3.44 -1.36 20.75
N ASP A 63 3.73 -0.05 20.76
CA ASP A 63 3.35 0.85 21.85
C ASP A 63 1.89 1.33 21.78
N GLY A 64 1.20 1.01 20.68
CA GLY A 64 -0.21 1.35 20.43
C GLY A 64 -0.42 2.71 19.75
N ALA A 65 0.64 3.42 19.40
CA ALA A 65 0.60 4.69 18.69
C ALA A 65 1.49 4.65 17.43
N ILE A 66 1.05 5.33 16.38
CA ILE A 66 1.87 5.54 15.19
C ILE A 66 2.73 6.77 15.42
N SER A 67 4.04 6.60 15.31
CA SER A 67 5.02 7.62 15.64
C SER A 67 6.23 7.61 14.69
N LEU A 68 7.17 8.52 14.92
CA LEU A 68 8.44 8.52 14.20
C LEU A 68 9.32 7.30 14.59
N ALA A 69 9.06 6.63 15.71
CA ALA A 69 9.74 5.39 16.06
C ALA A 69 9.40 4.30 15.04
N ASP A 70 8.12 4.17 14.70
CA ASP A 70 7.62 3.24 13.70
C ASP A 70 8.19 3.50 12.30
N ALA A 71 8.30 4.78 11.92
CA ALA A 71 8.92 5.18 10.67
C ALA A 71 10.40 4.74 10.59
N ASN A 72 11.14 4.86 11.71
CA ASN A 72 12.53 4.42 11.77
C ASN A 72 12.64 2.89 11.69
N GLU A 73 11.71 2.16 12.30
CA GLU A 73 11.68 0.70 12.23
C GLU A 73 11.26 0.18 10.86
N HIS A 74 10.28 0.80 10.21
CA HIS A 74 9.94 0.54 8.80
C HIS A 74 11.18 0.63 7.90
N ILE A 75 11.95 1.72 8.04
CA ILE A 75 13.21 1.92 7.29
C ILE A 75 14.28 0.90 7.70
N ALA A 76 14.33 0.48 8.96
CA ALA A 76 15.30 -0.50 9.42
C ALA A 76 15.00 -1.91 8.89
N GLN A 77 13.72 -2.24 8.69
CA GLN A 77 13.27 -3.50 8.11
C GLN A 77 13.47 -3.54 6.59
N SER A 78 13.18 -2.44 5.87
CA SER A 78 13.39 -2.35 4.42
C SER A 78 14.86 -2.45 3.98
N LYS A 79 15.81 -2.30 4.90
CA LYS A 79 17.25 -2.48 4.66
C LYS A 79 17.77 -3.90 4.90
N GLN A 80 16.94 -4.80 5.44
CA GLN A 80 17.35 -6.17 5.77
C GLN A 80 16.99 -7.20 4.69
N GLU A 81 16.31 -6.78 3.62
CA GLU A 81 16.04 -7.57 2.40
C GLU A 81 17.09 -7.31 1.30
#